data_AF-A0A7S0TW15-F1
#
_entry.id   AF-A0A7S0TW15-F1
#
_cell.length_a   1.000
_cell.length_b   1.000
_cell.length_c   1.000
_cell.angle_alpha   90.00
_cell.angle_beta   90.00
_cell.angle_gamma   90.00
#
_symmetry.space_group_name_H-M   'P 1'
#
loop_
_entity.id
_entity.type
_entity.pdbx_description
1 polymer ?
#
loop_
_entity_poly.entity_id
_entity_poly.type
_entity_poly.pdbx_seq_one_letter_code
_entity_poly.pdbx_strand_id
1 'polypeptide(L)'
;GNPPRLDLGGMLGWPAPDNEVFRKILAHPKLVPYLTELCGEGYRLDHQPLLIASEKGAEGFSLHGGSMDPEGNYVPYLAYHCMHGRMYNNLLACSVSLVDHPKGSGGFVCVRGSHKANFKIPKSLINGEEDPGDCLYHPETKAGDVILFSEGTVHGASAWQMDYQRRLALYRFAPATVAYGRAYHPTWPAEYTDGATEAQLAVMQPPYNVRLDRKVVKGLEEEEEPKLEVKSRSAKKKEFDGDVFGTKYF
;
A
#
# COMPACT_ATOMS: atom_id res chain seq x y z
N GLY A 1 -27.80 0.20 -16.70
CA GLY A 1 -26.91 -0.96 -16.56
C GLY A 1 -25.97 -0.71 -15.40
N ASN A 2 -25.57 -1.74 -14.65
CA ASN A 2 -24.56 -1.57 -13.59
C ASN A 2 -23.24 -1.09 -14.20
N PRO A 3 -22.47 -0.25 -13.49
CA PRO A 3 -21.16 0.16 -13.97
C PRO A 3 -20.27 -1.09 -14.11
N PRO A 4 -19.45 -1.19 -15.18
CA PRO A 4 -18.62 -2.36 -15.44
C PRO A 4 -17.54 -2.58 -14.36
N ARG A 5 -17.21 -1.54 -13.58
CA ARG A 5 -16.36 -1.60 -12.39
C ARG A 5 -17.15 -1.18 -11.14
N LEU A 6 -16.91 -1.87 -10.04
CA LEU A 6 -17.43 -1.59 -8.71
C LEU A 6 -16.28 -1.35 -7.75
N ASP A 7 -16.36 -0.26 -7.00
CA ASP A 7 -15.40 0.14 -5.98
C ASP A 7 -16.12 0.14 -4.62
N LEU A 8 -15.66 -0.69 -3.68
CA LEU A 8 -16.21 -0.82 -2.34
C LEU A 8 -15.16 -0.49 -1.27
N GLY A 9 -15.54 0.32 -0.29
CA GLY A 9 -14.73 0.61 0.91
C GLY A 9 -15.44 0.13 2.18
N GLY A 10 -14.90 0.47 3.35
CA GLY A 10 -15.59 0.18 4.62
C GLY A 10 -15.26 -1.18 5.25
N MET A 11 -14.56 -2.07 4.54
CA MET A 11 -14.41 -3.47 4.95
C MET A 11 -13.68 -3.71 6.27
N LEU A 12 -12.89 -2.74 6.74
CA LEU A 12 -12.29 -2.82 8.08
C LEU A 12 -13.32 -2.64 9.21
N GLY A 13 -14.48 -2.05 8.93
CA GLY A 13 -15.57 -1.82 9.88
C GLY A 13 -16.86 -2.59 9.58
N TRP A 14 -16.82 -3.56 8.67
CA TRP A 14 -17.95 -4.47 8.49
C TRP A 14 -18.22 -5.32 9.74
N PRO A 15 -19.42 -5.88 9.91
CA PRO A 15 -19.69 -6.82 10.98
C PRO A 15 -18.73 -8.01 10.95
N ALA A 16 -18.34 -8.52 12.11
CA ALA A 16 -17.64 -9.79 12.20
C ALA A 16 -18.55 -10.93 11.67
N PRO A 17 -18.00 -11.94 10.98
CA PRO A 17 -16.56 -12.18 10.77
C PRO A 17 -15.97 -11.51 9.51
N ASP A 18 -16.77 -10.77 8.73
CA ASP A 18 -16.34 -10.28 7.40
C ASP A 18 -15.18 -9.27 7.49
N ASN A 19 -15.11 -8.46 8.54
CA ASN A 19 -13.98 -7.53 8.73
C ASN A 19 -12.66 -8.23 9.07
N GLU A 20 -12.69 -9.41 9.68
CA GLU A 20 -11.52 -10.07 10.23
C GLU A 20 -10.54 -10.45 9.12
N VAL A 21 -11.05 -10.94 7.98
CA VAL A 21 -10.22 -11.36 6.85
C VAL A 21 -9.47 -10.17 6.23
N PHE A 22 -10.09 -8.99 6.20
CA PHE A 22 -9.47 -7.77 5.67
C PHE A 22 -8.49 -7.16 6.67
N ARG A 23 -8.84 -7.13 7.97
CA ARG A 23 -7.95 -6.67 9.03
C ARG A 23 -6.68 -7.53 9.14
N LYS A 24 -6.76 -8.83 8.87
CA LYS A 24 -5.58 -9.72 8.84
C LYS A 24 -4.49 -9.24 7.89
N ILE A 25 -4.81 -8.56 6.78
CA ILE A 25 -3.82 -8.06 5.82
C ILE A 25 -2.91 -6.98 6.43
N LEU A 26 -3.40 -6.19 7.38
CA LEU A 26 -2.64 -5.09 7.99
C LEU A 26 -1.33 -5.56 8.64
N ALA A 27 -1.37 -6.74 9.27
CA ALA A 27 -0.24 -7.32 10.00
C ALA A 27 -0.08 -8.82 9.69
N HIS A 28 -0.39 -9.24 8.45
CA HIS A 28 -0.30 -10.65 8.10
C HIS A 28 1.16 -11.14 8.22
N PRO A 29 1.47 -12.25 8.90
CA PRO A 29 2.85 -12.69 9.15
C PRO A 29 3.73 -12.79 7.90
N LYS A 30 3.16 -13.27 6.79
CA LYS A 30 3.87 -13.36 5.51
C LYS A 30 4.09 -12.02 4.79
N LEU A 31 3.35 -10.96 5.15
CA LEU A 31 3.49 -9.64 4.54
C LEU A 31 4.39 -8.72 5.35
N VAL A 32 4.37 -8.82 6.68
CA VAL A 32 5.13 -7.94 7.59
C VAL A 32 6.62 -7.81 7.21
N PRO A 33 7.37 -8.88 6.87
CA PRO A 33 8.77 -8.74 6.45
C PRO A 33 8.93 -7.87 5.21
N TYR A 34 8.08 -8.05 4.19
CA TYR A 34 8.14 -7.27 2.95
C TYR A 34 7.69 -5.83 3.15
N LEU A 35 6.62 -5.60 3.91
CA LEU A 35 6.15 -4.25 4.23
C LEU A 35 7.20 -3.48 5.04
N THR A 36 7.87 -4.16 5.98
CA THR A 36 8.96 -3.56 6.78
C THR A 36 10.18 -3.26 5.92
N GLU A 37 10.57 -4.17 5.01
CA GLU A 37 11.73 -3.92 4.13
C GLU A 37 11.45 -2.80 3.13
N LEU A 38 10.25 -2.74 2.55
CA LEU A 38 9.92 -1.82 1.46
C LEU A 38 9.48 -0.43 1.94
N CYS A 39 8.90 -0.31 3.14
CA CYS A 39 8.45 0.97 3.73
C CYS A 39 9.29 1.40 4.93
N GLY A 40 10.10 0.52 5.51
CA GLY A 40 10.82 0.75 6.76
C GLY A 40 10.03 0.35 8.00
N GLU A 41 10.70 0.41 9.16
CA GLU A 41 10.08 0.10 10.45
C GLU A 41 8.91 1.03 10.76
N GLY A 42 7.86 0.45 11.34
CA GLY A 42 6.65 1.19 11.69
C GLY A 42 5.81 1.59 10.49
N TYR A 43 5.92 0.87 9.36
CA TYR A 43 5.02 1.02 8.21
C TYR A 43 3.56 1.17 8.67
N ARG A 44 2.78 1.92 7.90
CA ARG A 44 1.41 2.27 8.28
C ARG A 44 0.44 2.16 7.12
N LEU A 45 -0.81 1.84 7.44
CA LEU A 45 -1.92 1.94 6.50
C LEU A 45 -2.17 3.42 6.20
N ASP A 46 -2.07 3.82 4.94
CA ASP A 46 -2.17 5.21 4.54
C ASP A 46 -3.57 5.58 3.99
N HIS A 47 -4.20 4.65 3.26
CA HIS A 47 -5.54 4.80 2.69
C HIS A 47 -6.54 3.86 3.34
N GLN A 48 -7.84 4.17 3.24
CA GLN A 48 -8.86 3.13 3.40
C GLN A 48 -8.62 2.07 2.32
N PRO A 49 -8.63 0.77 2.67
CA PRO A 49 -8.50 -0.27 1.66
C PRO A 49 -9.69 -0.21 0.69
N LEU A 50 -9.44 -0.63 -0.55
CA LEU A 50 -10.42 -0.62 -1.62
C LEU A 50 -10.62 -2.04 -2.14
N LEU A 51 -11.87 -2.51 -2.15
CA LEU A 51 -12.27 -3.70 -2.88
C LEU A 51 -12.66 -3.26 -4.29
N ILE A 52 -11.99 -3.82 -5.28
CA ILE A 52 -12.26 -3.54 -6.69
C ILE A 52 -12.86 -4.81 -7.28
N ALA A 53 -14.04 -4.68 -7.87
CA ALA A 53 -14.64 -5.71 -8.70
C ALA A 53 -14.83 -5.20 -10.13
N SER A 54 -14.61 -6.05 -11.13
CA SER A 54 -14.71 -5.66 -12.54
C SER A 54 -15.32 -6.78 -13.37
N GLU A 55 -16.33 -6.44 -14.16
CA GLU A 55 -16.94 -7.35 -15.13
C GLU A 55 -16.06 -7.49 -16.38
N LYS A 56 -16.38 -8.48 -17.23
CA LYS A 56 -15.72 -8.62 -18.54
C LYS A 56 -15.85 -7.33 -19.35
N GLY A 57 -14.74 -6.90 -19.95
CA GLY A 57 -14.60 -5.66 -20.72
C GLY A 57 -14.46 -4.39 -19.87
N ALA A 58 -14.53 -4.49 -18.54
CA ALA A 58 -14.27 -3.36 -17.65
C ALA A 58 -12.79 -2.97 -17.65
N GLU A 59 -12.52 -1.68 -17.37
CA GLU A 59 -11.22 -1.02 -17.56
C GLU A 59 -10.87 -0.78 -19.04
N GLY A 60 -9.94 0.13 -19.32
CA GLY A 60 -9.70 0.60 -20.69
C GLY A 60 -8.36 1.29 -20.91
N PHE A 61 -7.34 0.96 -20.13
CA PHE A 61 -6.01 1.61 -20.15
C PHE A 61 -6.04 3.10 -19.77
N SER A 62 -5.65 3.40 -18.54
CA SER A 62 -5.18 4.73 -18.13
C SER A 62 -4.04 4.52 -17.15
N LEU A 63 -2.81 4.51 -17.67
CA LEU A 63 -1.66 4.33 -16.82
C LEU A 63 -1.46 5.58 -15.95
N HIS A 64 -1.11 5.37 -14.70
CA HIS A 64 -0.94 6.42 -13.70
C HIS A 64 0.09 5.96 -12.66
N GLY A 65 0.25 6.77 -11.61
CA GLY A 65 1.39 6.64 -10.70
C GLY A 65 2.65 7.16 -11.38
N GLY A 66 3.81 6.72 -10.88
CA GLY A 66 5.08 7.31 -11.32
C GLY A 66 5.62 8.30 -10.30
N SER A 67 6.95 8.42 -10.20
CA SER A 67 7.57 9.54 -9.49
C SER A 67 7.54 10.86 -10.29
N MET A 68 6.88 10.88 -11.44
CA MET A 68 6.60 12.07 -12.24
C MET A 68 5.16 12.03 -12.75
N ASP A 69 4.50 13.19 -12.79
CA ASP A 69 3.17 13.33 -13.37
C ASP A 69 3.22 13.37 -14.92
N PRO A 70 2.07 13.33 -15.62
CA PRO A 70 2.03 13.38 -17.09
C PRO A 70 2.62 14.65 -17.72
N GLU A 71 2.79 15.71 -16.93
CA GLU A 71 3.40 16.98 -17.33
C GLU A 71 4.92 16.96 -17.15
N GLY A 72 5.45 15.99 -16.39
CA GLY A 72 6.86 15.81 -16.09
C GLY A 72 7.31 16.45 -14.78
N ASN A 73 6.38 16.89 -13.93
CA ASN A 73 6.71 17.39 -12.61
C ASN A 73 7.02 16.23 -11.67
N TYR A 74 8.04 16.40 -10.82
CA TYR A 74 8.39 15.41 -9.81
C TYR A 74 7.29 15.26 -8.76
N VAL A 75 6.98 14.01 -8.41
CA VAL A 75 5.94 13.63 -7.46
C VAL A 75 6.62 13.05 -6.19
N PRO A 76 7.08 13.90 -5.25
CA PRO A 76 7.94 13.47 -4.16
C PRO A 76 7.26 12.48 -3.20
N TYR A 77 5.95 12.57 -3.04
CA TYR A 77 5.18 11.68 -2.16
C TYR A 77 4.98 10.26 -2.75
N LEU A 78 5.29 10.04 -4.03
CA LEU A 78 5.35 8.71 -4.67
C LEU A 78 6.80 8.28 -4.95
N ALA A 79 7.79 8.95 -4.36
CA ALA A 79 9.18 8.66 -4.64
C ALA A 79 9.59 7.24 -4.24
N TYR A 80 10.49 6.68 -5.03
CA TYR A 80 11.23 5.46 -4.76
C TYR A 80 12.73 5.78 -4.71
N HIS A 81 13.43 5.20 -3.75
CA HIS A 81 14.89 5.25 -3.68
C HIS A 81 15.48 3.88 -3.36
N CYS A 82 16.66 3.59 -3.90
CA CYS A 82 17.45 2.44 -3.48
C CYS A 82 18.83 2.95 -3.03
N MET A 83 19.14 2.80 -1.74
CA MET A 83 20.38 3.30 -1.15
C MET A 83 21.01 2.21 -0.29
N HIS A 84 22.28 1.91 -0.55
CA HIS A 84 23.04 0.88 0.16
C HIS A 84 22.32 -0.49 0.25
N GLY A 85 21.78 -0.94 -0.89
CA GLY A 85 21.09 -2.23 -1.00
C GLY A 85 19.68 -2.27 -0.42
N ARG A 86 19.16 -1.16 0.11
CA ARG A 86 17.80 -1.07 0.67
C ARG A 86 16.90 -0.23 -0.21
N MET A 87 15.69 -0.73 -0.43
CA MET A 87 14.64 -0.05 -1.17
C MET A 87 13.75 0.76 -0.22
N TYR A 88 13.35 1.94 -0.65
CA TYR A 88 12.51 2.85 0.11
C TYR A 88 11.38 3.34 -0.79
N ASN A 89 10.14 3.11 -0.37
CA ASN A 89 8.94 3.56 -1.04
C ASN A 89 8.22 4.56 -0.15
N ASN A 90 7.90 5.76 -0.66
CA ASN A 90 7.05 6.69 0.06
C ASN A 90 5.58 6.24 0.10
N LEU A 91 5.17 5.44 -0.90
CA LEU A 91 3.88 4.79 -0.93
C LEU A 91 4.00 3.45 -1.66
N LEU A 92 3.54 2.38 -1.00
CA LEU A 92 3.59 1.01 -1.49
C LEU A 92 2.17 0.47 -1.58
N ALA A 93 1.78 0.04 -2.78
CA ALA A 93 0.55 -0.68 -2.99
C ALA A 93 0.73 -2.17 -2.68
N CYS A 94 -0.31 -2.75 -2.08
CA CYS A 94 -0.45 -4.15 -1.78
C CYS A 94 -1.79 -4.63 -2.34
N SER A 95 -1.75 -5.24 -3.53
CA SER A 95 -2.94 -5.74 -4.22
C SER A 95 -3.08 -7.24 -3.98
N VAL A 96 -4.10 -7.63 -3.22
CA VAL A 96 -4.42 -9.02 -2.89
C VAL A 96 -5.42 -9.54 -3.92
N SER A 97 -5.01 -10.53 -4.71
CA SER A 97 -5.87 -11.15 -5.72
C SER A 97 -6.89 -12.06 -5.03
N LEU A 98 -8.18 -11.86 -5.27
CA LEU A 98 -9.26 -12.68 -4.68
C LEU A 98 -9.80 -13.74 -5.66
N VAL A 99 -9.36 -13.67 -6.92
CA VAL A 99 -9.63 -14.63 -8.00
C VAL A 99 -8.35 -14.80 -8.82
N ASP A 100 -8.30 -15.84 -9.64
CA ASP A 100 -7.17 -16.08 -10.54
C ASP A 100 -7.09 -15.01 -11.64
N HIS A 101 -5.88 -14.55 -11.94
CA HIS A 101 -5.54 -13.68 -13.07
C HIS A 101 -4.54 -14.43 -13.98
N PRO A 102 -5.00 -15.36 -14.83
CA PRO A 102 -4.13 -16.10 -15.74
C PRO A 102 -3.59 -15.21 -16.87
N LYS A 103 -2.60 -15.71 -17.61
CA LYS A 103 -2.09 -15.03 -18.82
C LYS A 103 -3.23 -14.55 -19.73
N GLY A 104 -3.21 -13.28 -20.11
CA GLY A 104 -4.20 -12.69 -21.02
C GLY A 104 -5.53 -12.33 -20.36
N SER A 105 -5.67 -12.46 -19.05
CA SER A 105 -6.90 -12.07 -18.33
C SER A 105 -7.19 -10.57 -18.36
N GLY A 106 -6.21 -9.74 -18.71
CA GLY A 106 -6.24 -8.32 -18.43
C GLY A 106 -5.96 -8.03 -16.96
N GLY A 107 -6.50 -6.94 -16.41
CA GLY A 107 -6.27 -6.55 -15.01
C GLY A 107 -4.95 -5.79 -14.83
N PHE A 108 -4.29 -5.95 -13.68
CA PHE A 108 -3.15 -5.11 -13.29
C PHE A 108 -2.01 -5.17 -14.32
N VAL A 109 -1.47 -3.99 -14.63
CA VAL A 109 -0.31 -3.82 -15.50
C VAL A 109 0.66 -2.81 -14.92
N CYS A 110 1.94 -2.96 -15.23
CA CYS A 110 2.95 -1.96 -14.89
C CYS A 110 4.03 -1.80 -15.96
N VAL A 111 4.59 -0.60 -16.07
CA VAL A 111 5.77 -0.34 -16.88
C VAL A 111 7.00 -0.66 -16.04
N ARG A 112 7.71 -1.74 -16.39
CA ARG A 112 8.85 -2.24 -15.61
C ARG A 112 9.95 -1.19 -15.52
N GLY A 113 10.42 -0.94 -14.29
CA GLY A 113 11.50 0.01 -14.02
C GLY A 113 11.10 1.49 -14.02
N SER A 114 9.85 1.83 -14.31
CA SER A 114 9.37 3.23 -14.36
C SER A 114 9.48 3.99 -13.04
N HIS A 115 9.57 3.31 -11.89
CA HIS A 115 9.90 3.92 -10.59
C HIS A 115 11.31 4.51 -10.50
N LYS A 116 12.15 4.31 -11.53
CA LYS A 116 13.46 4.95 -11.70
C LYS A 116 13.50 5.87 -12.93
N ALA A 117 12.35 6.16 -13.54
CA ALA A 117 12.30 7.01 -14.72
C ALA A 117 12.80 8.42 -14.36
N ASN A 118 13.67 8.97 -15.22
CA ASN A 118 14.15 10.35 -15.13
C ASN A 118 13.50 11.28 -16.17
N PHE A 119 12.68 10.71 -17.05
CA PHE A 119 11.93 11.43 -18.07
C PHE A 119 10.47 11.00 -18.03
N LYS A 120 9.57 11.94 -18.33
CA LYS A 120 8.12 11.66 -18.36
C LYS A 120 7.81 10.50 -19.32
N ILE A 121 6.84 9.69 -18.93
CA ILE A 121 6.30 8.66 -19.82
C ILE A 121 5.48 9.33 -20.93
N PRO A 122 5.62 8.93 -22.20
CA PRO A 122 4.81 9.47 -23.30
C PRO A 122 3.31 9.35 -23.01
N LYS A 123 2.55 10.41 -23.33
CA LYS A 123 1.09 10.41 -23.16
C LYS A 123 0.41 9.35 -24.03
N SER A 124 0.96 9.07 -25.22
CA SER A 124 0.53 7.97 -26.09
C SER A 124 0.54 6.63 -25.36
N LEU A 125 1.62 6.34 -24.62
CA LEU A 125 1.71 5.12 -23.82
C LEU A 125 0.74 5.13 -22.64
N ILE A 126 0.60 6.25 -21.94
CA ILE A 126 -0.33 6.41 -20.81
C ILE A 126 -1.78 6.12 -21.24
N ASN A 127 -2.16 6.59 -22.41
CA ASN A 127 -3.50 6.46 -22.98
C ASN A 127 -3.73 5.13 -23.72
N GLY A 128 -2.72 4.26 -23.82
CA GLY A 128 -2.81 3.01 -24.58
C GLY A 128 -2.91 3.20 -26.10
N GLU A 129 -2.46 4.34 -26.62
CA GLU A 129 -2.44 4.68 -28.06
C GLU A 129 -1.21 4.06 -28.78
N GLU A 130 -0.19 3.68 -28.01
CA GLU A 130 1.05 3.09 -28.49
C GLU A 130 1.26 1.73 -27.83
N ASP A 131 1.76 0.75 -28.59
CA ASP A 131 2.11 -0.57 -28.06
C ASP A 131 3.34 -0.45 -27.14
N PRO A 132 3.22 -0.73 -25.83
CA PRO A 132 4.37 -0.72 -24.93
C PRO A 132 5.44 -1.76 -25.28
N GLY A 133 5.11 -2.77 -26.08
CA GLY A 133 5.93 -3.97 -26.25
C GLY A 133 6.29 -4.57 -24.89
N ASP A 134 7.55 -4.97 -24.73
CA ASP A 134 8.04 -5.67 -23.53
C ASP A 134 8.16 -4.78 -22.28
N CYS A 135 7.96 -3.46 -22.38
CA CYS A 135 8.08 -2.58 -21.21
C CYS A 135 6.86 -2.71 -20.27
N LEU A 136 5.69 -3.04 -20.81
CA LEU A 136 4.50 -3.31 -20.01
C LEU A 136 4.46 -4.77 -19.60
N TYR A 137 4.21 -5.00 -18.31
CA TYR A 137 4.19 -6.31 -17.72
C TYR A 137 2.85 -6.60 -17.06
N HIS A 138 2.35 -7.81 -17.32
CA HIS A 138 1.15 -8.37 -16.75
C HIS A 138 1.56 -9.55 -15.85
N PRO A 139 1.61 -9.38 -14.52
CA PRO A 139 1.85 -10.50 -13.62
C PRO A 139 0.65 -11.46 -13.65
N GLU A 140 0.93 -12.74 -13.83
CA GLU A 140 -0.04 -13.80 -13.59
C GLU A 140 -0.13 -14.04 -12.08
N THR A 141 -1.34 -14.09 -11.53
CA THR A 141 -1.58 -14.35 -10.10
C THR A 141 -2.70 -15.36 -9.91
N LYS A 142 -2.67 -16.08 -8.79
CA LYS A 142 -3.78 -16.92 -8.32
C LYS A 142 -4.52 -16.22 -7.18
N ALA A 143 -5.73 -16.69 -6.87
CA ALA A 143 -6.43 -16.28 -5.67
C ALA A 143 -5.53 -16.48 -4.42
N GLY A 144 -5.33 -15.42 -3.65
CA GLY A 144 -4.44 -15.38 -2.48
C GLY A 144 -3.06 -14.78 -2.74
N ASP A 145 -2.63 -14.65 -4.00
CA ASP A 145 -1.35 -14.00 -4.33
C ASP A 145 -1.42 -12.48 -4.12
N VAL A 146 -0.28 -11.90 -3.75
CA VAL A 146 -0.14 -10.47 -3.46
C VAL A 146 0.88 -9.84 -4.40
N ILE A 147 0.47 -8.78 -5.09
CA ILE A 147 1.37 -7.91 -5.86
C ILE A 147 1.71 -6.71 -4.97
N LEU A 148 3.00 -6.61 -4.62
CA LEU A 148 3.57 -5.43 -3.99
C LEU A 148 4.23 -4.57 -5.07
N PHE A 149 3.86 -3.31 -5.17
CA PHE A 149 4.48 -2.38 -6.12
C PHE A 149 4.60 -0.97 -5.55
N SER A 150 5.67 -0.28 -5.92
CA SER A 150 5.84 1.14 -5.62
C SER A 150 4.76 1.92 -6.39
N GLU A 151 4.02 2.81 -5.72
CA GLU A 151 3.13 3.76 -6.42
C GLU A 151 3.93 4.76 -7.29
N GLY A 152 5.24 4.84 -7.07
CA GLY A 152 6.18 5.48 -7.99
C GLY A 152 6.39 4.71 -9.30
N THR A 153 5.83 3.52 -9.47
CA THR A 153 5.82 2.77 -10.74
C THR A 153 4.62 3.24 -11.55
N VAL A 154 4.80 3.47 -12.85
CA VAL A 154 3.68 3.69 -13.77
C VAL A 154 2.94 2.38 -13.96
N HIS A 155 1.65 2.37 -13.65
CA HIS A 155 0.81 1.19 -13.57
C HIS A 155 -0.64 1.50 -13.95
N GLY A 156 -1.45 0.47 -14.11
CA GLY A 156 -2.87 0.63 -14.40
C GLY A 156 -3.59 -0.70 -14.46
N ALA A 157 -4.72 -0.71 -15.16
CA ALA A 157 -5.44 -1.92 -15.48
C ALA A 157 -5.80 -1.97 -16.97
N SER A 158 -5.50 -3.12 -17.58
CA SER A 158 -5.97 -3.50 -18.90
C SER A 158 -7.37 -4.12 -18.81
N ALA A 159 -8.13 -4.03 -19.88
CA ALA A 159 -9.52 -4.49 -19.93
C ALA A 159 -9.64 -5.97 -19.52
N TRP A 160 -10.52 -6.28 -18.58
CA TRP A 160 -10.69 -7.65 -18.08
C TRP A 160 -11.33 -8.57 -19.12
N GLN A 161 -10.74 -9.74 -19.37
CA GLN A 161 -11.15 -10.65 -20.46
C GLN A 161 -11.83 -11.93 -19.99
N MET A 162 -11.79 -12.24 -18.69
CA MET A 162 -12.34 -13.49 -18.17
C MET A 162 -13.86 -13.44 -18.03
N ASP A 163 -14.50 -14.60 -18.10
CA ASP A 163 -15.95 -14.75 -17.96
C ASP A 163 -16.44 -14.73 -16.50
N TYR A 164 -15.53 -14.63 -15.53
CA TYR A 164 -15.83 -14.41 -14.12
C TYR A 164 -15.40 -13.00 -13.68
N GLN A 165 -16.05 -12.47 -12.64
CA GLN A 165 -15.77 -11.14 -12.13
C GLN A 165 -14.35 -11.07 -11.54
N ARG A 166 -13.55 -10.10 -11.98
CA ARG A 166 -12.28 -9.75 -11.34
C ARG A 166 -12.58 -9.26 -9.93
N ARG A 167 -11.81 -9.70 -8.93
CA ARG A 167 -11.93 -9.23 -7.53
C ARG A 167 -10.56 -9.11 -6.90
N LEU A 168 -10.28 -7.97 -6.28
CA LEU A 168 -9.06 -7.75 -5.51
C LEU A 168 -9.30 -6.79 -4.34
N ALA A 169 -8.45 -6.89 -3.31
CA ALA A 169 -8.38 -5.91 -2.23
C ALA A 169 -7.06 -5.14 -2.34
N LEU A 170 -7.14 -3.82 -2.47
CA LEU A 170 -6.00 -2.92 -2.59
C LEU A 170 -5.78 -2.17 -1.27
N TYR A 171 -4.59 -2.35 -0.72
CA TYR A 171 -4.09 -1.62 0.44
C TYR A 171 -2.95 -0.71 0.00
N ARG A 172 -2.81 0.44 0.65
CA ARG A 172 -1.64 1.32 0.46
C ARG A 172 -0.98 1.55 1.80
N PHE A 173 0.30 1.22 1.86
CA PHE A 173 1.14 1.39 3.02
C PHE A 173 2.17 2.49 2.76
N ALA A 174 2.54 3.21 3.81
CA ALA A 174 3.57 4.24 3.77
C ALA A 174 4.56 4.04 4.93
N PRO A 175 5.77 4.63 4.85
CA PRO A 175 6.66 4.76 6.00
C PRO A 175 5.96 5.45 7.17
N ALA A 176 6.45 5.20 8.39
CA ALA A 176 5.90 5.77 9.63
C ALA A 176 5.74 7.30 9.61
N THR A 177 6.56 8.00 8.83
CA THR A 177 6.63 9.48 8.78
C THR A 177 5.98 10.08 7.54
N VAL A 178 5.47 9.28 6.61
CA VAL A 178 4.90 9.75 5.35
C VAL A 178 3.37 9.69 5.41
N ALA A 179 2.74 10.72 4.87
CA ALA A 179 1.30 10.84 4.73
C ALA A 179 0.96 11.27 3.30
N TYR A 180 0.25 10.40 2.59
CA TYR A 180 -0.35 10.74 1.30
C TYR A 180 -1.86 10.89 1.48
N GLY A 181 -2.49 9.85 2.02
CA GLY A 181 -3.91 9.81 2.31
C GLY A 181 -4.23 10.58 3.59
N ARG A 182 -5.51 10.92 3.75
CA ARG A 182 -6.06 11.54 4.97
C ARG A 182 -7.12 10.69 5.64
N ALA A 183 -7.19 9.41 5.28
CA ALA A 183 -8.22 8.46 5.68
C ALA A 183 -8.32 8.26 7.21
N TYR A 184 -7.20 8.45 7.90
CA TYR A 184 -7.06 8.36 9.35
C TYR A 184 -7.31 9.69 10.08
N HIS A 185 -7.59 10.79 9.39
CA HIS A 185 -7.67 12.10 10.02
C HIS A 185 -9.11 12.44 10.45
N PRO A 186 -9.34 12.92 11.69
CA PRO A 186 -8.35 13.09 12.76
C PRO A 186 -7.96 11.77 13.44
N THR A 187 -8.84 10.77 13.38
CA THR A 187 -8.59 9.37 13.76
C THR A 187 -9.37 8.45 12.81
N TRP A 188 -9.03 7.16 12.77
CA TRP A 188 -9.85 6.18 12.05
C TRP A 188 -11.25 6.06 12.68
N PRO A 189 -12.29 5.70 11.90
CA PRO A 189 -13.59 5.37 12.45
C PRO A 189 -13.47 4.28 13.53
N ALA A 190 -14.24 4.40 14.62
CA ALA A 190 -14.17 3.47 15.74
C ALA A 190 -14.45 2.03 15.28
N GLU A 191 -15.41 1.86 14.37
CA GLU A 191 -15.74 0.57 13.78
C GLU A 191 -14.57 -0.10 13.05
N TYR A 192 -13.52 0.63 12.64
CA TYR A 192 -12.33 0.04 12.02
C TYR A 192 -11.33 -0.48 13.05
N THR A 193 -11.31 0.12 14.24
CA THR A 193 -10.33 -0.17 15.30
C THR A 193 -10.90 -1.03 16.42
N ASP A 194 -12.22 -1.01 16.62
CA ASP A 194 -12.89 -1.77 17.67
C ASP A 194 -12.72 -3.27 17.43
N GLY A 195 -12.14 -3.96 18.41
CA GLY A 195 -11.80 -5.38 18.31
C GLY A 195 -10.59 -5.68 17.42
N ALA A 196 -9.86 -4.68 16.91
CA ALA A 196 -8.61 -4.91 16.20
C ALA A 196 -7.50 -5.33 17.16
N THR A 197 -6.60 -6.20 16.71
CA THR A 197 -5.45 -6.63 17.52
C THR A 197 -4.46 -5.49 17.70
N GLU A 198 -3.58 -5.58 18.71
CA GLU A 198 -2.56 -4.55 18.91
C GLU A 198 -1.65 -4.38 17.68
N ALA A 199 -1.38 -5.46 16.94
CA ALA A 199 -0.59 -5.43 15.71
C ALA A 199 -1.30 -4.67 14.58
N GLN A 200 -2.61 -4.87 14.43
CA GLN A 200 -3.42 -4.13 13.46
C GLN A 200 -3.48 -2.64 13.83
N LEU A 201 -3.68 -2.33 15.12
CA LEU A 201 -3.70 -0.96 15.63
C LEU A 201 -2.35 -0.24 15.46
N ALA A 202 -1.23 -0.94 15.60
CA ALA A 202 0.10 -0.38 15.37
C ALA A 202 0.28 0.11 13.91
N VAL A 203 -0.26 -0.62 12.94
CA VAL A 203 -0.23 -0.25 11.52
C VAL A 203 -1.19 0.91 11.21
N MET A 204 -2.25 1.07 11.99
CA MET A 204 -3.25 2.13 11.83
C MET A 204 -2.84 3.46 12.49
N GLN A 205 -1.69 3.54 13.15
CA GLN A 205 -1.24 4.78 13.78
C GLN A 205 -1.02 5.93 12.76
N PRO A 206 -1.26 7.20 13.17
CA PRO A 206 -0.97 8.37 12.33
C PRO A 206 0.52 8.48 12.00
N PRO A 207 0.90 9.36 11.06
CA PRO A 207 2.30 9.57 10.70
C PRO A 207 3.09 10.24 11.83
N TYR A 208 4.11 9.57 12.35
CA TYR A 208 5.12 10.14 13.24
C TYR A 208 6.36 9.25 13.31
N ASN A 209 7.49 9.81 13.76
CA ASN A 209 8.76 9.09 13.79
C ASN A 209 8.73 7.90 14.77
N VAL A 210 9.31 6.77 14.35
CA VAL A 210 9.37 5.54 15.17
C VAL A 210 9.97 5.76 16.57
N ARG A 211 10.88 6.74 16.73
CA ARG A 211 11.56 7.04 18.00
C ARG A 211 10.65 7.71 19.04
N LEU A 212 9.45 8.14 18.66
CA LEU A 212 8.50 8.84 19.52
C LEU A 212 7.43 7.86 20.05
N ASP A 213 7.90 6.76 20.64
CA ASP A 213 7.06 5.71 21.23
C ASP A 213 6.08 5.06 20.25
N ARG A 214 6.53 4.82 19.01
CA ARG A 214 5.71 4.10 18.02
C ARG A 214 5.72 2.61 18.31
N LYS A 215 4.55 1.98 18.29
CA LYS A 215 4.43 0.52 18.23
C LYS A 215 4.78 0.07 16.82
N VAL A 216 5.76 -0.82 16.67
CA VAL A 216 6.17 -1.36 15.38
C VAL A 216 5.86 -2.86 15.32
N VAL A 217 5.29 -3.29 14.20
CA VAL A 217 5.03 -4.71 13.94
C VAL A 217 6.33 -5.34 13.43
N LYS A 218 6.73 -6.47 14.02
CA LYS A 218 7.91 -7.24 13.64
C LYS A 218 7.49 -8.56 13.01
N GLY A 219 8.17 -8.90 11.91
CA GLY A 219 8.01 -10.18 11.23
C GLY A 219 8.53 -11.32 12.10
N LEU A 220 8.14 -12.53 11.76
CA LEU A 220 8.44 -13.72 12.54
C LEU A 220 9.70 -14.38 12.03
N GLU A 221 10.63 -14.66 12.94
CA GLU A 221 11.69 -15.63 12.68
C GLU A 221 11.12 -17.06 12.78
N GLU A 222 10.16 -17.34 13.69
CA GLU A 222 9.60 -18.69 13.91
C GLU A 222 8.14 -18.82 14.46
N GLU A 223 7.39 -17.75 14.77
CA GLU A 223 6.03 -17.85 15.39
C GLU A 223 4.86 -17.70 14.39
N GLU A 224 3.61 -17.86 14.84
CA GLU A 224 2.38 -17.70 14.02
C GLU A 224 1.77 -16.28 14.07
N GLU A 225 2.04 -15.48 15.10
CA GLU A 225 1.48 -14.12 15.28
C GLU A 225 2.55 -13.02 15.34
N PRO A 226 2.36 -11.86 14.71
CA PRO A 226 3.38 -10.81 14.65
C PRO A 226 3.68 -10.19 16.03
N LYS A 227 4.96 -9.98 16.34
CA LYS A 227 5.41 -9.34 17.58
C LYS A 227 5.32 -7.81 17.52
N LEU A 228 5.18 -7.19 18.68
CA LEU A 228 5.21 -5.74 18.84
C LEU A 228 6.46 -5.29 19.61
N GLU A 229 7.10 -4.25 19.10
CA GLU A 229 8.19 -3.53 19.76
C GLU A 229 7.81 -2.04 19.87
N VAL A 230 8.16 -1.38 20.97
CA VAL A 230 8.03 0.07 21.10
C VAL A 230 9.41 0.69 20.93
N LYS A 231 9.60 1.49 19.88
CA LYS A 231 10.82 2.25 19.69
C LYS A 231 10.72 3.60 20.39
N SER A 232 11.77 3.95 21.14
CA SER A 232 11.72 5.08 22.07
C SER A 232 13.04 5.84 22.16
N ARG A 233 12.97 7.14 22.45
CA ARG A 233 14.15 7.91 22.89
C ARG A 233 14.63 7.40 24.25
N SER A 234 15.94 7.48 24.49
CA SER A 234 16.54 7.17 25.79
C SER A 234 15.91 7.99 26.92
N ALA A 235 15.71 7.39 28.10
CA ALA A 235 15.14 8.05 29.28
C ALA A 235 15.81 9.41 29.58
N LYS A 236 17.15 9.46 29.58
CA LYS A 236 17.93 10.69 29.77
C LYS A 236 17.54 11.86 28.85
N LYS A 237 17.20 11.56 27.59
CA LYS A 237 16.76 12.59 26.63
C LYS A 237 15.34 13.07 26.92
N LYS A 238 14.44 12.16 27.30
CA LYS A 238 13.05 12.52 27.66
C LYS A 238 13.00 13.35 28.94
N GLU A 239 13.86 13.03 29.91
CA GLU A 239 14.03 13.80 31.15
C GLU A 239 14.56 15.20 30.86
N PHE A 240 15.65 15.30 30.09
CA PHE A 240 16.18 16.60 29.64
C PHE A 240 15.13 17.43 28.88
N ASP A 241 14.41 16.83 27.93
CA ASP A 241 13.36 17.54 27.20
C ASP A 241 12.25 18.01 28.16
N GLY A 242 11.91 17.19 29.16
CA GLY A 242 10.93 17.50 30.20
C GLY A 242 11.35 18.69 31.07
N ASP A 243 12.61 18.70 31.50
CA ASP A 243 13.16 19.74 32.35
C ASP A 243 13.30 21.09 31.63
N VAL A 244 13.74 21.07 30.36
CA VAL A 244 14.02 22.28 29.59
C VAL A 244 12.78 22.84 28.89
N PHE A 245 11.93 21.96 28.34
CA PHE A 245 10.82 22.35 27.45
C PHE A 245 9.43 21.98 27.99
N GLY A 246 9.34 21.27 29.12
CA GLY A 246 8.05 20.85 29.67
C GLY A 246 7.35 19.74 28.87
N THR A 247 8.08 19.03 28.00
CA THR A 247 7.56 17.96 27.14
C THR A 247 8.51 16.78 27.08
N LYS A 248 8.01 15.55 26.94
CA LYS A 248 8.85 14.35 26.74
C LYS A 248 9.53 14.31 25.37
N TYR A 249 9.04 15.13 24.44
CA TYR A 249 9.48 15.19 23.06
C TYR A 249 9.63 16.64 22.63
N PHE A 250 10.88 17.07 22.45
CA PHE A 250 11.28 18.31 21.80
C PHE A 250 12.29 18.01 20.69
#